data_AF-A0A962JKR7-F1
#
_entry.id   AF-A0A962JKR7-F1
#
_cell.length_a   1.000
_cell.length_b   1.000
_cell.length_c   1.000
_cell.angle_alpha   90.00
_cell.angle_beta   90.00
_cell.angle_gamma   90.00
#
_symmetry.space_group_name_H-M   'P 1'
#
loop_
_entity.id
_entity.type
_entity.pdbx_description
1 polymer ?
#
loop_
_entity_poly.entity_id
_entity_poly.type
_entity_poly.pdbx_seq_one_letter_code
_entity_poly.pdbx_strand_id
1 'polypeptide(L)' 'PVVFHQQNGEGYRFLCQKIAELDKLNPQIASRLLGAFSKWQRLEAIRQQQAQAALQQLSQQVLSNDTFETLNRLLKG' A
#
# COMPACT_ATOMS: atom_id res chain seq x y z
N PRO A 1 3.66 -12.38 9.19
CA PRO A 1 4.17 -11.68 10.38
C PRO A 1 3.05 -10.91 11.10
N VAL A 2 2.98 -11.05 12.43
CA VAL A 2 1.82 -10.67 13.28
C VAL A 2 1.56 -9.16 13.35
N VAL A 3 2.56 -8.32 13.05
CA VAL A 3 2.46 -6.84 13.16
C VAL A 3 1.89 -6.20 11.88
N PHE A 4 2.02 -6.85 10.71
CA PHE A 4 1.57 -6.26 9.43
C PHE A 4 0.04 -6.29 9.24
N HIS A 5 -0.66 -7.15 10.00
CA HIS A 5 -2.10 -7.38 9.89
C HIS A 5 -2.86 -7.10 11.20
N GLN A 6 -2.35 -6.18 12.04
CA GLN A 6 -3.13 -5.77 13.21
C GLN A 6 -4.53 -5.29 12.77
N GLN A 7 -5.56 -5.72 13.50
CA GLN A 7 -6.97 -5.49 13.16
C GLN A 7 -7.33 -4.01 12.95
N ASN A 8 -6.56 -3.10 13.56
CA ASN A 8 -6.72 -1.66 13.48
C ASN A 8 -6.12 -1.01 12.22
N GLY A 9 -5.50 -1.81 11.33
CA GLY A 9 -4.98 -1.33 10.04
C GLY A 9 -3.72 -0.47 10.12
N GLU A 10 -3.11 -0.30 11.30
CA GLU A 10 -1.95 0.58 11.49
C GLU A 10 -0.74 0.16 10.67
N GLY A 11 -0.51 -1.15 10.53
CA GLY A 11 0.56 -1.69 9.70
C GLY A 11 0.44 -1.28 8.23
N TYR A 12 -0.79 -1.22 7.69
CA TYR A 12 -1.02 -0.81 6.30
C TYR A 12 -0.80 0.68 6.10
N ARG A 13 -1.31 1.51 7.01
CA ARG A 13 -1.10 2.97 6.95
C ARG A 13 0.38 3.32 7.10
N PHE A 14 1.05 2.71 8.07
CA PHE A 14 2.49 2.90 8.28
C PHE A 14 3.29 2.53 7.03
N LEU A 15 3.02 1.37 6.43
CA LEU A 15 3.72 0.98 5.21
C LEU A 15 3.43 1.95 4.05
N CYS A 16 2.18 2.36 3.85
CA CYS A 16 1.85 3.33 2.79
C CYS A 16 2.57 4.67 2.98
N GLN A 17 2.63 5.17 4.22
CA GLN A 17 3.38 6.39 4.53
C GLN A 17 4.86 6.23 4.20
N LYS A 18 5.47 5.11 4.61
CA LYS A 18 6.88 4.82 4.32
C LYS A 18 7.15 4.65 2.82
N ILE A 19 6.21 4.08 2.08
CA ILE A 19 6.30 3.99 0.62
C ILE A 19 6.27 5.37 -0.01
N ALA A 20 5.39 6.28 0.42
CA ALA A 20 5.37 7.65 -0.08
C ALA A 20 6.66 8.43 0.23
N GLU A 21 7.24 8.22 1.42
CA GLU A 21 8.56 8.79 1.78
C GLU A 21 9.68 8.21 0.91
N LEU A 22 9.70 6.89 0.71
CA LEU A 22 10.70 6.20 -0.10
C LEU A 22 10.57 6.52 -1.58
N ASP A 23 9.36 6.74 -2.09
CA ASP A 23 9.12 7.06 -3.50
C ASP A 23 9.89 8.32 -3.94
N LYS A 24 9.96 9.32 -3.06
CA LYS A 24 10.73 10.55 -3.27
C LYS A 24 12.24 10.31 -3.41
N LEU A 25 12.75 9.22 -2.83
CA LEU A 25 14.17 8.87 -2.83
C LEU A 25 14.51 7.83 -3.90
N ASN A 26 13.65 6.82 -4.05
CA ASN A 26 13.82 5.72 -4.98
C ASN A 26 12.45 5.08 -5.33
N PRO A 27 11.83 5.49 -6.44
CA PRO A 27 10.51 5.00 -6.84
C PRO A 27 10.49 3.52 -7.21
N GLN A 28 11.62 2.93 -7.63
CA GLN A 28 11.71 1.50 -7.95
C GLN A 28 11.59 0.64 -6.68
N ILE A 29 12.24 1.08 -5.59
CA ILE A 29 12.14 0.39 -4.29
C ILE A 29 10.72 0.57 -3.72
N ALA A 30 10.16 1.78 -3.80
CA ALA A 30 8.80 2.06 -3.36
C ALA A 30 7.76 1.17 -4.06
N SER A 31 7.82 1.07 -5.39
CA SER A 31 6.99 0.18 -6.21
C SER A 31 7.13 -1.28 -5.80
N ARG A 32 8.35 -1.76 -5.54
CA ARG A 32 8.59 -3.15 -5.11
C ARG A 32 7.99 -3.44 -3.73
N LEU A 33 8.08 -2.50 -2.80
CA LEU A 33 7.45 -2.61 -1.48
C LEU A 33 5.92 -2.59 -1.58
N LEU A 34 5.37 -1.81 -2.50
CA LEU A 34 3.93 -1.78 -2.79
C LEU A 34 3.40 -3.18 -3.21
N GLY A 35 4.25 -4.00 -3.83
CA GLY A 35 3.96 -5.40 -4.15
C GLY A 35 3.59 -6.27 -2.94
N ALA A 36 3.94 -5.87 -1.71
CA ALA A 36 3.49 -6.54 -0.48
C ALA A 36 1.96 -6.53 -0.33
N PHE A 37 1.28 -5.58 -0.96
CA PHE A 37 -0.17 -5.52 -1.01
C PHE A 37 -0.78 -6.45 -2.06
N SER A 38 -0.04 -7.12 -2.94
CA SER A 38 -0.58 -7.95 -4.04
C SER A 38 -1.66 -8.98 -3.67
N LYS A 39 -1.75 -9.40 -2.40
CA LYS A 39 -2.77 -10.35 -1.89
C LYS A 39 -3.82 -9.71 -0.98
N TRP A 40 -3.89 -8.37 -0.90
CA TRP A 40 -4.75 -7.64 0.04
C TRP A 40 -6.23 -7.97 -0.11
N GLN A 41 -6.68 -8.28 -1.32
CA GLN A 41 -8.07 -8.65 -1.62
C GLN A 41 -8.48 -10.04 -1.10
N ARG A 42 -7.52 -10.91 -0.79
CA ARG A 42 -7.78 -12.26 -0.25
C ARG A 42 -7.77 -12.30 1.27
N LEU A 43 -7.61 -11.14 1.91
CA LEU A 43 -7.65 -11.02 3.36
C LEU A 43 -9.09 -11.06 3.86
N GLU A 44 -9.27 -11.35 5.15
CA GLU A 44 -10.57 -11.27 5.80
C GLU A 44 -11.15 -9.85 5.71
N ALA A 45 -12.48 -9.73 5.67
CA ALA A 45 -13.19 -8.49 5.29
C ALA A 45 -12.68 -7.21 6.00
N ILE A 46 -12.45 -7.27 7.31
CA ILE A 46 -11.94 -6.13 8.08
C ILE A 46 -10.54 -5.70 7.59
N ARG A 47 -9.65 -6.67 7.40
CA ARG A 47 -8.27 -6.40 6.95
C ARG A 47 -8.24 -5.95 5.49
N GLN A 48 -9.11 -6.51 4.66
CA GLN A 48 -9.28 -6.07 3.27
C GLN A 48 -9.70 -4.60 3.22
N GLN A 49 -10.70 -4.19 4.01
CA GLN A 49 -11.14 -2.80 4.09
C GLN A 49 -10.03 -1.87 4.57
N GLN A 50 -9.28 -2.27 5.61
CA GLN A 50 -8.16 -1.47 6.13
C GLN A 50 -7.02 -1.32 5.11
N ALA A 51 -6.69 -2.38 4.39
CA ALA A 51 -5.67 -2.33 3.34
C ALA A 51 -6.13 -1.46 2.15
N GLN A 52 -7.39 -1.60 1.73
CA GLN A 52 -7.98 -0.77 0.68
C GLN A 52 -7.96 0.72 1.06
N ALA A 53 -8.37 1.04 2.29
CA ALA A 53 -8.36 2.40 2.80
C ALA A 53 -6.93 2.98 2.79
N ALA A 54 -5.93 2.21 3.23
CA ALA A 54 -4.53 2.66 3.19
C ALA A 54 -4.02 2.90 1.75
N LEU A 55 -4.33 2.02 0.81
CA LEU A 55 -3.99 2.19 -0.61
C LEU A 55 -4.69 3.39 -1.24
N GLN A 56 -5.96 3.63 -0.90
CA GLN A 56 -6.72 4.81 -1.31
C GLN A 56 -6.15 6.10 -0.72
N GLN A 57 -5.67 6.09 0.53
CA GLN A 57 -4.96 7.24 1.10
C GLN A 57 -3.64 7.50 0.40
N LEU A 58 -2.92 6.43 0.02
CA LEU A 58 -1.68 6.56 -0.74
C LEU A 58 -1.91 7.15 -2.12
N SER A 59 -3.03 6.83 -2.79
CA SER A 59 -3.35 7.37 -4.12
C SER A 59 -3.66 8.86 -4.12
N GLN A 60 -3.95 9.45 -2.96
CA GLN A 60 -4.11 10.91 -2.81
C GLN A 60 -2.76 11.66 -2.69
N GLN A 61 -1.65 10.94 -2.57
CA GLN A 61 -0.32 11.57 -2.49
C GLN A 61 0.29 11.76 -3.89
N VAL A 62 1.24 12.71 -3.98
CA VAL A 62 2.05 12.88 -5.18
C VAL A 62 3.09 11.76 -5.21
N LEU A 63 2.91 10.82 -6.14
CA LEU A 63 3.78 9.66 -6.35
C LEU A 63 4.44 9.73 -7.73
N SER A 64 5.60 9.10 -7.84
CA SER A 64 6.26 8.85 -9.12
C SER A 64 5.43 7.93 -10.01
N ASN A 65 5.65 8.02 -11.32
CA ASN A 65 4.86 7.27 -12.30
C ASN A 65 4.88 5.75 -12.04
N ASP A 66 6.05 5.17 -11.76
CA ASP A 66 6.20 3.73 -11.46
C ASP A 66 5.34 3.27 -10.27
N THR A 67 5.37 4.03 -9.17
CA THR A 67 4.65 3.68 -7.94
C THR A 67 3.16 3.90 -8.12
N PHE A 68 2.76 4.97 -8.82
CA PHE A 68 1.35 5.22 -9.15
C PHE A 68 0.77 4.14 -10.06
N GLU A 69 1.48 3.70 -11.09
CA GLU A 69 1.03 2.61 -11.97
C GLU A 69 0.85 1.30 -11.20
N THR A 70 1.80 0.97 -10.34
CA THR A 70 1.72 -0.23 -9.48
C THR A 70 0.52 -0.13 -8.55
N LEU A 71 0.28 1.02 -7.93
CA LEU A 71 -0.85 1.28 -7.04
C LEU A 71 -2.19 1.14 -7.77
N ASN A 72 -2.28 1.72 -8.97
CA ASN A 72 -3.49 1.68 -9.77
C ASN A 72 -3.82 0.24 -10.20
N ARG A 73 -2.80 -0.57 -10.50
CA ARG A 73 -2.98 -2.01 -10.77
C ARG A 73 -3.52 -2.76 -9.55
N LEU A 74 -3.03 -2.45 -8.35
CA LEU A 74 -3.50 -3.08 -7.10
C LEU A 74 -4.93 -2.70 -6.72
N LEU A 75 -5.39 -1.49 -7.07
CA LEU A 75 -6.73 -0.99 -6.77
C LEU A 75 -7.78 -1.42 -7.81
N LYS A 76 -7.36 -1.65 -9.07
CA LYS A 76 -8.21 -2.18 -10.14
C LYS A 76 -8.35 -3.70 -10.12
N GLY A 77 -7.38 -4.38 -9.50
CA GLY A 77 -7.38 -5.83 -9.31
C GLY A 77 -8.55 -6.30 -8.47
#